data_AF-A0A7C2WA89-F1
#
_entry.id   AF-A0A7C2WA89-F1
#
_cell.length_a   1.000
_cell.length_b   1.000
_cell.length_c   1.000
_cell.angle_alpha   90.00
_cell.angle_beta   90.00
_cell.angle_gamma   90.00
#
_symmetry.space_group_name_H-M   'P 1'
#
loop_
_entity.id
_entity.type
_entity.pdbx_description
1 polymer ?
#
loop_
_entity_poly.entity_id
_entity_poly.type
_entity_poly.pdbx_seq_one_letter_code
_entity_poly.pdbx_strand_id
1 'polypeptide(L)'
;MLRSNDWWRIPAFLAWIPIFFAGYFPERTFHWLRDLGGVVTQRAITNSHYAVSLACAAYLAFFTFWRCRDAGDESPTAQGKAIQLGIIALLAFLPMRMEYLRDYFAIPVAEHRRLLLFFAAAKTAAWLYLFLVILRYYAWSGDRVFQRMQILFPSVTRNRAKTAPTSVSPDAEKRSVSASPGN
;
A
#
# COMPACT_ATOMS: atom_id res chain seq x y z
N MET A 1 6.29 23.19 12.99
CA MET A 1 7.21 22.75 14.06
C MET A 1 7.98 21.53 13.56
N LEU A 2 9.16 21.76 12.98
CA LEU A 2 10.14 20.71 12.70
C LEU A 2 10.68 20.25 14.07
N ARG A 3 10.26 19.08 14.54
CA ARG A 3 10.84 18.47 15.74
C ARG A 3 12.28 18.06 15.40
N SER A 4 13.17 18.32 16.36
CA SER A 4 14.59 17.95 16.45
C SER A 4 15.08 16.85 15.48
N ASN A 5 16.02 17.24 14.61
CA ASN A 5 17.00 16.42 13.90
C ASN A 5 16.64 14.92 13.72
N ASP A 6 15.70 14.61 12.83
CA ASP A 6 15.41 13.24 12.40
C ASP A 6 16.35 12.79 11.26
N TRP A 7 17.65 12.97 11.45
CA TRP A 7 18.73 12.41 10.63
C TRP A 7 18.54 10.97 10.18
N TRP A 8 17.88 10.11 10.97
CA TRP A 8 17.58 8.71 10.62
C TRP A 8 16.59 8.56 9.45
N ARG A 9 15.79 9.58 9.14
CA ARG A 9 14.79 9.53 8.06
C ARG A 9 15.42 9.43 6.67
N ILE A 10 16.58 10.05 6.48
CA ILE A 10 17.30 10.02 5.21
C ILE A 10 17.77 8.60 4.89
N PRO A 11 18.57 7.91 5.74
CA PRO A 11 18.97 6.54 5.45
C PRO A 11 17.77 5.58 5.38
N ALA A 12 16.73 5.80 6.19
CA ALA A 12 15.50 5.00 6.08
C ALA A 12 14.79 5.18 4.74
N PHE A 13 14.69 6.40 4.22
CA PHE A 13 14.17 6.67 2.88
C PHE A 13 15.08 6.08 1.78
N LEU A 14 16.40 6.23 1.91
CA LEU A 14 17.35 5.65 0.96
C LEU A 14 17.23 4.12 0.88
N ALA A 15 16.92 3.44 2.00
CA ALA A 15 16.67 2.01 2.01
C ALA A 15 15.42 1.60 1.20
N TRP A 16 14.47 2.50 0.97
CA TRP A 16 13.33 2.24 0.08
C TRP A 16 13.70 2.29 -1.40
N ILE A 17 14.74 3.03 -1.79
CA ILE A 17 15.12 3.19 -3.19
C ILE A 17 15.38 1.83 -3.85
N PRO A 18 16.22 0.93 -3.29
CA PRO A 18 16.40 -0.42 -3.83
C PRO A 18 15.10 -1.21 -3.96
N ILE A 19 14.16 -1.09 -3.00
CA ILE A 19 12.87 -1.79 -3.04
C ILE A 19 12.00 -1.28 -4.19
N PHE A 20 11.94 0.04 -4.39
CA PHE A 20 11.19 0.63 -5.49
C PHE A 20 11.79 0.29 -6.85
N PHE A 21 13.12 0.27 -6.98
CA PHE A 21 13.79 -0.19 -8.21
C PHE A 21 13.56 -1.68 -8.45
N ALA A 22 13.65 -2.50 -7.40
CA ALA A 22 13.38 -3.93 -7.45
C ALA A 22 11.96 -4.22 -7.95
N GLY A 23 10.98 -3.50 -7.43
CA GLY A 23 9.60 -3.62 -7.85
C GLY A 23 9.32 -3.04 -9.25
N TYR A 24 10.06 -2.02 -9.70
CA TYR A 24 9.90 -1.49 -11.06
C TYR A 24 10.45 -2.46 -12.12
N PHE A 25 11.59 -3.10 -11.84
CA PHE A 25 12.27 -4.08 -12.71
C PHE A 25 12.40 -5.46 -12.02
N PRO A 26 11.29 -6.18 -11.77
CA PRO A 26 11.31 -7.42 -10.98
C PRO A 26 12.08 -8.55 -11.67
N GLU A 27 12.02 -8.65 -13.00
CA GLU A 27 12.75 -9.65 -13.79
C GLU A 27 14.27 -9.50 -13.65
N ARG A 28 14.78 -8.30 -13.93
CA ARG A 28 16.22 -8.00 -13.82
C ARG A 28 16.72 -8.19 -12.39
N THR A 29 15.93 -7.74 -11.42
CA THR A 29 16.26 -7.90 -10.00
C THR A 29 16.33 -9.37 -9.61
N PHE A 30 15.36 -10.16 -10.06
CA PHE A 30 15.35 -11.59 -9.83
C PHE A 30 16.58 -12.28 -10.44
N HIS A 31 16.91 -11.98 -11.69
CA HIS A 31 18.11 -12.54 -12.32
C HIS A 31 19.39 -12.13 -11.58
N TRP A 32 19.51 -10.86 -11.19
CA TRP A 32 20.67 -10.38 -10.43
C TRP A 32 20.81 -11.05 -9.06
N LEU A 33 19.71 -11.17 -8.30
CA LEU A 33 19.71 -11.88 -7.01
C LEU A 33 20.06 -13.36 -7.17
N ARG A 34 19.58 -13.99 -8.24
CA ARG A 34 19.87 -15.39 -8.55
C ARG A 34 21.33 -15.60 -8.92
N ASP A 35 21.91 -14.70 -9.70
CA ASP A 35 23.32 -14.76 -10.10
C ASP A 35 24.24 -14.55 -8.89
N LEU A 36 23.88 -13.63 -7.97
CA LEU A 36 24.57 -13.46 -6.69
C LEU A 36 24.45 -14.68 -5.77
N GLY A 37 23.28 -15.33 -5.76
CA GLY A 37 23.01 -16.47 -4.89
C GLY A 37 23.59 -17.80 -5.37
N GLY A 38 24.16 -17.86 -6.58
CA GLY A 38 24.71 -19.10 -7.16
C GLY A 38 23.68 -20.23 -7.32
N VAL A 39 22.38 -19.90 -7.38
CA VAL A 39 21.30 -20.90 -7.30
C VAL A 39 21.06 -21.57 -8.66
N VAL A 40 21.20 -22.89 -8.70
CA VAL A 40 20.98 -23.74 -9.89
C VAL A 40 19.47 -23.80 -10.22
N THR A 41 19.14 -23.82 -11.51
CA THR A 41 17.76 -23.71 -12.04
C THR A 41 16.88 -24.92 -11.70
N GLN A 42 16.19 -24.88 -10.55
CA GLN A 42 15.02 -25.72 -10.31
C GLN A 42 13.73 -24.91 -10.55
N ARG A 43 12.80 -25.44 -11.35
CA ARG A 43 11.49 -24.81 -11.56
C ARG A 43 10.65 -24.91 -10.27
N ALA A 44 10.76 -23.91 -9.41
CA ALA A 44 9.92 -23.71 -8.24
C ALA A 44 9.18 -22.38 -8.35
N ILE A 45 8.02 -22.24 -7.70
CA ILE A 45 7.24 -20.98 -7.69
C ILE A 45 8.05 -19.83 -7.08
N THR A 46 8.93 -20.14 -6.12
CA THR A 46 9.91 -19.21 -5.54
C THR A 46 11.00 -18.79 -6.53
N ASN A 47 11.21 -19.56 -7.60
CA ASN A 47 12.16 -19.27 -8.67
C ASN A 47 11.44 -18.53 -9.82
N SER A 48 10.72 -17.46 -9.49
CA SER A 48 10.00 -16.64 -10.45
C SER A 48 10.05 -15.17 -10.08
N HIS A 49 10.18 -14.30 -11.08
CA HIS A 49 10.24 -12.84 -10.87
C HIS A 49 8.95 -12.27 -10.24
N TYR A 50 7.81 -12.98 -10.36
CA TYR A 50 6.58 -12.64 -9.64
C TYR A 50 6.74 -12.66 -8.12
N ALA A 51 7.66 -13.48 -7.59
CA ALA A 51 7.95 -13.52 -6.15
C ALA A 51 8.54 -12.18 -5.66
N VAL A 52 9.37 -11.52 -6.46
CA VAL A 52 9.93 -10.19 -6.14
C VAL A 52 8.81 -9.16 -6.08
N SER A 53 7.93 -9.14 -7.09
CA SER A 53 6.76 -8.25 -7.11
C SER A 53 5.86 -8.45 -5.91
N LEU A 54 5.53 -9.71 -5.60
CA LEU A 54 4.67 -10.07 -4.47
C LEU A 54 5.32 -9.70 -3.13
N ALA A 55 6.61 -9.99 -2.95
CA ALA A 55 7.35 -9.64 -1.75
C ALA A 55 7.40 -8.13 -1.53
N CYS A 56 7.67 -7.34 -2.56
CA CYS A 56 7.69 -5.88 -2.48
C CYS A 56 6.29 -5.32 -2.13
N ALA A 57 5.24 -5.84 -2.76
CA ALA A 57 3.88 -5.42 -2.49
C ALA A 57 3.42 -5.79 -1.07
N ALA A 58 3.73 -7.01 -0.62
CA ALA A 58 3.44 -7.48 0.73
C ALA A 58 4.19 -6.65 1.78
N TYR A 59 5.47 -6.35 1.53
CA TYR A 59 6.25 -5.48 2.42
C TYR A 59 5.65 -4.08 2.54
N LEU A 60 5.24 -3.47 1.43
CA LEU A 60 4.62 -2.14 1.43
C LEU A 60 3.27 -2.14 2.16
N ALA A 61 2.45 -3.18 1.94
CA ALA A 61 1.18 -3.36 2.66
C ALA A 61 1.41 -3.54 4.17
N PHE A 62 2.37 -4.38 4.55
CA PHE A 62 2.74 -4.61 5.95
C PHE A 62 3.26 -3.33 6.61
N PHE A 63 4.17 -2.61 5.96
CA PHE A 63 4.66 -1.33 6.43
C PHE A 63 3.51 -0.33 6.65
N THR A 64 2.60 -0.23 5.68
CA THR A 64 1.43 0.64 5.77
C THR A 64 0.55 0.27 6.96
N PHE A 65 0.28 -1.02 7.17
CA PHE A 65 -0.54 -1.49 8.28
C PHE A 65 0.02 -1.02 9.63
N TRP A 66 1.32 -1.25 9.88
CA TRP A 66 1.96 -0.83 11.12
C TRP A 66 2.01 0.68 11.28
N ARG A 67 2.24 1.44 10.20
CA ARG A 67 2.23 2.90 10.29
C ARG A 67 0.85 3.47 10.57
N CYS A 68 -0.21 2.87 10.02
CA CYS A 68 -1.57 3.23 10.40
C CYS A 68 -1.84 2.91 11.90
N ARG A 69 -1.37 1.77 12.39
CA ARG A 69 -1.52 1.36 13.80
C ARG A 69 -0.77 2.30 14.75
N ASP A 70 0.48 2.65 14.45
CA ASP A 70 1.28 3.60 15.22
C ASP A 70 0.67 5.01 15.21
N ALA A 71 -0.01 5.37 14.11
CA ALA A 71 -0.75 6.62 14.00
C ALA A 71 -2.07 6.64 14.80
N GLY A 72 -2.46 5.53 15.44
CA GLY A 72 -3.68 5.43 16.23
C GLY A 72 -4.94 5.02 15.45
N ASP A 73 -4.82 4.54 14.21
CA ASP A 73 -5.98 4.00 13.48
C ASP A 73 -6.45 2.67 14.09
N GLU A 74 -7.77 2.47 14.09
CA GLU A 74 -8.40 1.20 14.46
C GLU A 74 -7.95 0.06 13.52
N SER A 75 -7.87 -1.17 14.05
CA SER A 75 -7.36 -2.33 13.30
C SER A 75 -8.05 -2.55 11.93
N PRO A 76 -9.40 -2.50 11.81
CA PRO A 76 -10.07 -2.66 10.52
C PRO A 76 -9.73 -1.54 9.53
N THR A 77 -9.60 -0.31 10.03
CA THR A 77 -9.24 0.89 9.25
C THR A 77 -7.81 0.77 8.70
N ALA A 78 -6.87 0.37 9.55
CA ALA A 78 -5.49 0.11 9.17
C ALA A 78 -5.37 -1.02 8.13
N GLN A 79 -6.11 -2.12 8.30
CA GLN A 79 -6.16 -3.22 7.33
C GLN A 79 -6.69 -2.77 5.97
N GLY A 80 -7.78 -1.99 5.95
CA GLY A 80 -8.35 -1.47 4.69
C GLY A 80 -7.35 -0.63 3.90
N LYS A 81 -6.63 0.28 4.58
CA LYS A 81 -5.59 1.11 3.96
C LYS A 81 -4.40 0.26 3.48
N ALA A 82 -3.97 -0.71 4.27
CA ALA A 82 -2.89 -1.62 3.92
C ALA A 82 -3.22 -2.46 2.68
N ILE A 83 -4.43 -3.01 2.60
CA ILE A 83 -4.89 -3.77 1.43
C ILE A 83 -4.98 -2.86 0.19
N GLN A 84 -5.53 -1.64 0.35
CA GLN A 84 -5.60 -0.67 -0.75
C GLN A 84 -4.22 -0.33 -1.31
N LEU A 85 -3.27 0.02 -0.45
CA LEU A 85 -1.88 0.29 -0.87
C LEU A 85 -1.18 -0.97 -1.39
N GLY A 86 -1.50 -2.15 -0.86
CA GLY A 86 -1.02 -3.43 -1.35
C GLY A 86 -1.48 -3.73 -2.78
N ILE A 87 -2.74 -3.46 -3.12
CA ILE A 87 -3.27 -3.62 -4.49
C ILE A 87 -2.59 -2.64 -5.45
N ILE A 88 -2.44 -1.37 -5.03
CA ILE A 88 -1.70 -0.38 -5.82
C ILE A 88 -0.24 -0.81 -5.99
N ALA A 89 0.37 -1.40 -4.97
CA ALA A 89 1.73 -1.94 -5.03
C ALA A 89 1.85 -3.14 -5.97
N LEU A 90 0.87 -4.04 -6.01
CA LEU A 90 0.85 -5.12 -7.00
C LEU A 90 0.79 -4.58 -8.43
N LEU A 91 0.00 -3.52 -8.67
CA LEU A 91 -0.05 -2.86 -9.98
C LEU A 91 1.28 -2.15 -10.29
N ALA A 92 1.84 -1.42 -9.32
CA ALA A 92 3.12 -0.72 -9.46
C ALA A 92 4.29 -1.67 -9.70
N PHE A 93 4.23 -2.86 -9.11
CA PHE A 93 5.28 -3.87 -9.20
C PHE A 93 4.97 -5.00 -10.15
N LEU A 94 3.91 -4.87 -10.95
CA LEU A 94 3.53 -5.85 -11.97
C LEU A 94 4.73 -6.15 -12.87
N PRO A 95 5.09 -7.43 -13.11
CA PRO A 95 6.20 -7.75 -13.96
C PRO A 95 5.84 -7.46 -15.41
N MET A 96 6.30 -6.31 -15.84
CA MET A 96 6.23 -5.82 -17.21
C MET A 96 7.64 -5.43 -17.59
N ARG A 97 8.04 -5.78 -18.82
CA ARG A 97 9.39 -5.57 -19.30
C ARG A 97 9.59 -4.10 -19.73
N MET A 98 9.61 -3.20 -18.76
CA MET A 98 9.73 -1.75 -18.96
C MET A 98 11.03 -1.35 -19.69
N GLU A 99 12.03 -2.23 -19.69
CA GLU A 99 13.29 -2.08 -20.43
C GLU A 99 13.07 -2.01 -21.94
N TYR A 100 12.02 -2.65 -22.44
CA TYR A 100 11.65 -2.70 -23.86
C TYR A 100 10.51 -1.72 -24.19
N LEU A 101 10.30 -0.69 -23.36
CA LEU A 101 9.25 0.30 -23.59
C LEU A 101 9.35 0.95 -24.98
N ARG A 102 10.57 1.15 -25.48
CA ARG A 102 10.81 1.66 -26.84
C ARG A 102 10.23 0.74 -27.91
N ASP A 103 10.36 -0.58 -27.73
CA ASP A 103 9.87 -1.58 -28.67
C ASP A 103 8.34 -1.64 -28.68
N TYR A 104 7.68 -1.27 -27.57
CA TYR A 104 6.22 -1.20 -27.51
C TYR A 104 5.66 -0.17 -28.50
N PHE A 105 6.38 0.92 -28.77
CA PHE A 105 5.98 1.92 -29.76
C PHE A 105 6.11 1.41 -31.21
N ALA A 106 7.02 0.46 -31.46
CA ALA A 106 7.26 -0.12 -32.77
C ALA A 106 6.25 -1.21 -33.16
N ILE A 107 5.36 -1.63 -32.25
CA ILE A 107 4.36 -2.66 -32.52
C ILE A 107 3.39 -2.18 -33.62
N PRO A 108 3.25 -2.93 -34.74
CA PRO A 108 2.45 -2.51 -35.89
C PRO A 108 0.94 -2.60 -35.60
N VAL A 109 0.52 -3.46 -34.67
CA VAL A 109 -0.89 -3.63 -34.31
C VAL A 109 -1.31 -2.59 -33.27
N ALA A 110 -2.15 -1.64 -33.68
CA ALA A 110 -2.55 -0.50 -32.87
C ALA A 110 -3.21 -0.88 -31.53
N GLU A 111 -4.06 -1.92 -31.50
CA GLU A 111 -4.72 -2.36 -30.27
C GLU A 111 -3.74 -2.87 -29.21
N HIS A 112 -2.81 -3.75 -29.62
CA HIS A 112 -1.79 -4.30 -28.73
C HIS A 112 -0.88 -3.21 -28.19
N ARG A 113 -0.49 -2.27 -29.05
CA ARG A 113 0.30 -1.09 -28.66
C ARG A 113 -0.44 -0.24 -27.62
N ARG A 114 -1.70 0.10 -27.85
CA ARG A 114 -2.50 0.92 -26.92
C ARG A 114 -2.66 0.23 -25.56
N LEU A 115 -2.95 -1.07 -25.55
CA LEU A 115 -3.07 -1.84 -24.30
C LEU A 115 -1.76 -1.86 -23.53
N LEU A 116 -0.64 -2.19 -24.18
CA LEU A 116 0.67 -2.23 -23.53
C LEU A 116 1.09 -0.87 -22.98
N LEU A 117 0.89 0.21 -23.74
CA LEU A 117 1.19 1.56 -23.29
C LEU A 117 0.28 1.99 -22.13
N PHE A 118 -1.00 1.62 -22.16
CA PHE A 118 -1.93 1.88 -21.06
C PHE A 118 -1.46 1.20 -19.77
N PHE A 119 -1.11 -0.09 -19.82
CA PHE A 119 -0.61 -0.79 -18.65
C PHE A 119 0.74 -0.25 -18.18
N ALA A 120 1.66 0.11 -19.09
CA ALA A 120 2.94 0.72 -18.74
C ALA A 120 2.76 2.08 -18.05
N ALA A 121 1.83 2.90 -18.56
CA ALA A 121 1.47 4.18 -17.96
C ALA A 121 0.82 3.98 -16.58
N ALA A 122 -0.14 3.06 -16.45
CA ALA A 122 -0.80 2.76 -15.19
C ALA A 122 0.18 2.24 -14.13
N LYS A 123 1.08 1.32 -14.50
CA LYS A 123 2.16 0.82 -13.63
C LYS A 123 3.07 1.96 -13.17
N THR A 124 3.50 2.83 -14.10
CA THR A 124 4.39 3.96 -13.77
C THR A 124 3.70 4.98 -12.87
N ALA A 125 2.41 5.26 -13.12
CA ALA A 125 1.61 6.15 -12.28
C ALA A 125 1.42 5.57 -10.87
N ALA A 126 1.10 4.28 -10.75
CA ALA A 126 0.99 3.59 -9.46
C ALA A 126 2.31 3.59 -8.70
N TRP A 127 3.43 3.32 -9.39
CA TRP A 127 4.77 3.36 -8.81
C TRP A 127 5.12 4.76 -8.30
N LEU A 128 4.89 5.80 -9.12
CA LEU A 128 5.17 7.19 -8.75
C LEU A 128 4.30 7.63 -7.57
N TYR A 129 3.02 7.25 -7.57
CA TYR A 129 2.11 7.51 -6.46
C TYR A 129 2.66 6.94 -5.14
N LEU A 130 3.05 5.65 -5.12
CA LEU A 130 3.62 5.02 -3.94
C LEU A 130 4.94 5.65 -3.52
N PHE A 131 5.80 5.97 -4.48
CA PHE A 131 7.07 6.66 -4.21
C PHE A 131 6.83 8.02 -3.55
N LEU A 132 5.87 8.80 -4.05
CA LEU A 132 5.50 10.09 -3.48
C LEU A 132 4.87 9.96 -2.09
N VAL A 133 4.09 8.91 -1.82
CA VAL A 133 3.55 8.61 -0.49
C VAL A 133 4.70 8.39 0.51
N ILE A 134 5.68 7.56 0.15
CA ILE A 134 6.84 7.26 1.00
C ILE A 134 7.76 8.49 1.14
N LEU A 135 8.02 9.23 0.07
CA LEU A 135 8.78 10.48 0.11
C LEU A 135 8.11 11.49 1.04
N ARG A 136 6.79 11.68 0.91
CA ARG A 136 6.03 12.61 1.75
C ARG A 136 6.02 12.19 3.23
N TYR A 137 5.99 10.88 3.49
CA TYR A 137 6.10 10.32 4.83
C TYR A 137 7.41 10.75 5.51
N TYR A 138 8.55 10.55 4.84
CA TYR A 138 9.88 10.90 5.39
C TYR A 138 10.21 12.39 5.32
N ALA A 139 9.71 13.15 4.35
CA ALA A 139 10.08 14.56 4.16
C ALA A 139 9.28 15.55 5.01
N TRP A 140 7.95 15.38 5.15
CA TRP A 140 7.11 16.40 5.81
C TRP A 140 6.09 15.86 6.80
N SER A 141 5.28 14.88 6.38
CA SER A 141 4.00 14.63 7.03
C SER A 141 4.04 13.51 8.06
N GLY A 142 5.08 12.67 8.07
CA GLY A 142 5.15 11.52 8.96
C GLY A 142 3.88 10.68 8.89
N ASP A 143 3.39 10.23 10.03
CA ASP A 143 2.24 9.33 10.10
C ASP A 143 0.92 9.97 9.61
N ARG A 144 0.86 11.31 9.49
CA ARG A 144 -0.33 12.03 8.97
C ARG A 144 -0.64 11.70 7.51
N VAL A 145 0.33 11.23 6.73
CA VAL A 145 0.08 10.78 5.34
C VAL A 145 -0.89 9.61 5.34
N PHE A 146 -0.68 8.65 6.24
CA PHE A 146 -1.49 7.46 6.34
C PHE A 146 -2.85 7.73 7.00
N GLN A 147 -2.90 8.61 8.01
CA GLN A 147 -4.17 9.01 8.63
C GLN A 147 -5.14 9.68 7.63
N ARG A 148 -4.62 10.61 6.80
CA ARG A 148 -5.43 11.38 5.84
C ARG A 148 -5.81 10.60 4.58
N MET A 149 -5.27 9.39 4.40
CA MET A 149 -5.59 8.56 3.25
C MET A 149 -7.06 8.12 3.31
N GLN A 150 -7.82 8.45 2.27
CA GLN A 150 -9.22 8.02 2.16
C GLN A 150 -9.28 6.53 1.82
N ILE A 151 -10.14 5.81 2.54
CA ILE A 151 -10.41 4.40 2.31
C ILE A 151 -11.49 4.30 1.23
N LEU A 152 -11.15 3.63 0.13
CA LEU A 152 -12.07 3.40 -0.98
C LEU A 152 -12.95 2.15 -0.78
N PHE A 153 -12.60 1.29 0.19
CA PHE A 153 -13.36 0.07 0.49
C PHE A 153 -14.51 0.32 1.48
N PRO A 154 -15.78 0.19 1.07
CA PRO A 154 -16.94 0.46 1.92
C PRO A 154 -17.13 -0.55 3.06
N SER A 155 -16.51 -1.73 2.96
CA SER A 155 -16.58 -2.79 3.98
C SER A 155 -16.03 -2.35 5.34
N VAL A 156 -15.05 -1.45 5.35
CA VAL A 156 -14.43 -0.92 6.57
C VAL A 156 -15.25 0.22 7.15
N THR A 157 -15.80 1.09 6.30
CA THR A 157 -16.68 2.20 6.70
C THR A 157 -17.93 1.71 7.44
N ARG A 158 -18.44 0.53 7.06
CA ARG A 158 -19.62 -0.10 7.68
C ARG A 158 -19.37 -0.56 9.12
N ASN A 159 -18.15 -0.97 9.47
CA ASN A 159 -17.82 -1.40 10.84
C ASN A 159 -17.74 -0.21 11.81
N ARG A 160 -17.18 0.94 11.37
CA ARG A 160 -17.11 2.17 12.18
C ARG A 160 -18.50 2.72 12.54
N ALA A 161 -19.46 2.64 11.61
CA ALA A 161 -20.84 3.01 11.88
C ALA A 161 -21.52 2.10 12.93
N LYS A 162 -21.05 0.86 13.07
CA LYS A 162 -21.59 -0.13 14.02
C LYS A 162 -20.94 -0.03 15.41
N THR A 163 -19.75 0.56 15.52
CA THR A 163 -19.01 0.77 16.78
C THR A 163 -19.17 2.18 17.35
N ALA A 164 -19.83 3.10 16.64
CA ALA A 164 -20.30 4.34 17.25
C ALA A 164 -21.16 3.96 18.46
N PRO A 165 -20.83 4.42 19.68
CA PRO A 165 -21.65 4.13 20.84
C PRO A 165 -23.05 4.63 20.52
N THR A 166 -24.03 3.73 20.58
CA THR A 166 -25.43 4.13 20.66
C THR A 166 -25.49 5.14 21.79
N SER A 167 -25.61 6.41 21.46
CA SER A 167 -25.88 7.45 22.43
C SER A 167 -27.10 6.95 23.20
N VAL A 168 -26.90 6.56 24.45
CA VAL A 168 -28.00 6.22 25.34
C VAL A 168 -28.83 7.51 25.39
N SER A 169 -29.97 7.50 24.69
CA SER A 169 -30.88 8.64 24.72
C SER A 169 -31.24 8.84 26.20
N PRO A 170 -31.11 10.05 26.77
CA PRO A 170 -31.45 10.33 28.17
C PRO A 170 -32.90 10.02 28.56
N ASP A 171 -33.75 9.66 27.58
CA ASP A 171 -35.17 9.41 27.75
C ASP A 171 -35.52 8.03 28.31
N ALA A 172 -34.56 7.08 28.31
CA ALA A 172 -34.79 5.74 28.87
C ALA A 172 -34.80 5.75 30.42
N GLU A 173 -34.09 6.70 31.03
CA GLU A 173 -33.98 6.78 32.50
C GLU A 173 -35.17 7.52 33.14
N LYS A 174 -35.90 8.35 32.38
CA LYS A 174 -37.13 9.00 32.90
C LYS A 174 -38.35 8.06 32.97
N ARG A 175 -38.36 6.95 32.22
CA ARG A 175 -39.50 6.00 32.22
C ARG A 175 -39.46 4.97 33.34
N SER A 176 -38.29 4.68 33.93
CA SER A 176 -38.17 3.72 35.03
C SER A 176 -38.51 4.31 36.40
N VAL A 177 -38.43 5.63 36.59
CA VAL A 177 -38.72 6.28 37.89
C VAL A 177 -40.22 6.56 38.10
N SER A 178 -41.02 6.61 37.03
CA SER A 178 -42.46 6.91 37.12
C SER A 178 -43.36 5.69 37.33
N ALA A 179 -42.83 4.46 37.35
CA ALA A 179 -43.61 3.23 37.44
C ALA A 179 -43.61 2.60 38.85
N SER A 180 -43.60 3.41 39.91
CA SER A 180 -43.81 2.92 41.28
C SER A 180 -44.81 3.79 42.05
N PRO A 181 -46.13 3.55 41.93
CA PRO A 181 -47.07 3.70 43.04
C PRO A 181 -46.97 2.42 43.89
N GLY A 182 -46.62 2.42 45.17
CA GLY A 182 -47.19 3.25 46.24
C GLY A 182 -48.33 2.45 46.88
N ASN A 183 -47.99 1.70 47.95
CA ASN A 183 -48.81 1.02 48.97
C ASN A 183 -50.19 0.45 48.59
#